data_AF-A0A7W0Z3T4-F1
#
_entry.id   AF-A0A7W0Z3T4-F1
#
_cell.length_a   1.000
_cell.length_b   1.000
_cell.length_c   1.000
_cell.angle_alpha   90.00
_cell.angle_beta   90.00
_cell.angle_gamma   90.00
#
_symmetry.space_group_name_H-M   'P 1'
#
loop_
_entity.id
_entity.type
_entity.pdbx_description
1 polymer ?
#
loop_
_entity_poly.entity_id
_entity_poly.type
_entity_poly.pdbx_seq_one_letter_code
_entity_poly.pdbx_strand_id
1 'polypeptide(L)'
;MTNQRLLLGAGQADRAVEFRSPAPLMASGFLHGATLDVSVILRSQAEAPRPVVAGYLYHLLDRSGREHLSFHWHPSGARSRITFPHLHVSAALRNSTPGGELDVLPLDKIHIPTGHLTLANIVRLLVVELDVTPRVQGWQERLDEADRTPPAFLAAPA
;
A
#
# COMPACT_ATOMS: atom_id res chain seq x y z
N MET A 1 -7.92 9.12 13.72
CA MET A 1 -7.05 10.31 13.84
C MET A 1 -5.99 10.22 12.76
N THR A 2 -5.90 11.20 11.88
CA THR A 2 -4.85 11.24 10.84
C THR A 2 -3.60 11.86 11.44
N ASN A 3 -2.48 11.15 11.40
CA ASN A 3 -1.20 11.65 11.89
C ASN A 3 -0.36 12.12 10.70
N GLN A 4 0.09 13.37 10.74
CA GLN A 4 1.02 13.93 9.77
C GLN A 4 2.39 14.04 10.41
N ARG A 5 3.43 13.52 9.75
CA ARG A 5 4.82 13.68 10.18
C ARG A 5 5.62 14.37 9.07
N LEU A 6 6.22 15.51 9.39
CA LEU A 6 7.16 16.17 8.49
C LEU A 6 8.48 15.40 8.50
N LEU A 7 8.92 14.94 7.33
CA LEU A 7 10.22 14.33 7.11
C LEU A 7 11.09 15.37 6.39
N LEU A 8 12.02 15.99 7.13
CA LEU A 8 12.93 16.98 6.55
C LEU A 8 14.02 16.29 5.72
N GLY A 9 14.17 16.69 4.46
CA GLY A 9 15.27 16.28 3.58
C GLY A 9 16.54 17.10 3.83
N ALA A 10 17.66 16.64 3.28
CA ALA A 10 18.93 17.36 3.30
C ALA A 10 18.88 18.56 2.33
N GLY A 11 18.30 19.68 2.76
CA GLY A 11 18.21 20.94 2.00
C GLY A 11 16.84 21.60 2.11
N GLN A 12 16.80 22.94 2.15
CA GLN A 12 15.58 23.75 2.35
C GLN A 12 14.51 23.58 1.26
N ALA A 13 14.84 22.96 0.12
CA ALA A 13 14.00 22.90 -1.10
C ALA A 13 13.32 21.55 -1.38
N ASP A 14 13.65 20.47 -0.65
CA ASP A 14 12.98 19.17 -0.79
C ASP A 14 12.29 18.79 0.53
N ARG A 15 10.95 18.84 0.54
CA ARG A 15 10.14 18.52 1.72
C ARG A 15 9.38 17.24 1.48
N ALA A 16 9.58 16.26 2.36
CA ALA A 16 8.78 15.05 2.40
C ALA A 16 7.74 15.13 3.53
N VAL A 17 6.50 14.75 3.24
CA VAL A 17 5.43 14.65 4.24
C VAL A 17 4.91 13.22 4.21
N GLU A 18 4.87 12.59 5.39
CA GLU A 18 4.23 11.30 5.59
C GLU A 18 2.81 11.51 6.13
N PHE A 19 1.84 10.98 5.42
CA PHE A 19 0.44 10.93 5.84
C PHE A 19 0.11 9.52 6.29
N ARG A 20 -0.26 9.34 7.56
CA ARG A 20 -0.72 8.04 8.08
C ARG A 20 -2.17 8.08 8.53
N SER A 21 -2.97 7.11 8.08
CA SER A 21 -4.39 7.02 8.41
C SER A 21 -4.83 5.55 8.51
N PRO A 22 -5.04 5.02 9.73
CA PRO A 22 -5.74 3.75 9.91
C PRO A 22 -7.25 3.96 9.70
N ALA A 23 -7.83 3.17 8.81
CA ALA A 23 -9.23 3.19 8.45
C ALA A 23 -9.88 1.84 8.76
N PRO A 24 -10.72 1.74 9.81
CA PRO A 24 -11.50 0.54 10.09
C PRO A 24 -12.42 0.23 8.90
N LEU A 25 -12.49 -1.03 8.47
CA LEU A 25 -13.30 -1.45 7.34
C LEU A 25 -14.71 -1.87 7.80
N MET A 26 -15.72 -1.56 7.00
CA MET A 26 -17.06 -2.14 7.16
C MET A 26 -17.11 -3.42 6.33
N ALA A 27 -16.85 -4.56 6.95
CA ALA A 27 -16.83 -5.84 6.26
C ALA A 27 -17.47 -6.93 7.12
N SER A 28 -17.97 -7.95 6.44
CA SER A 28 -18.49 -9.17 7.06
C SER A 28 -17.50 -10.33 6.89
N GLY A 29 -17.76 -11.45 7.56
CA GLY A 29 -16.96 -12.67 7.39
C GLY A 29 -15.48 -12.51 7.75
N PHE A 30 -14.60 -12.92 6.83
CA PHE A 30 -13.15 -12.99 7.04
C PHE A 30 -12.50 -11.65 7.40
N LEU A 31 -13.02 -10.54 6.85
CA LEU A 31 -12.49 -9.19 7.11
C LEU A 31 -13.23 -8.45 8.23
N HIS A 32 -14.06 -9.13 9.01
CA HIS A 32 -14.76 -8.49 10.12
C HIS A 32 -13.77 -7.90 11.15
N GLY A 33 -13.86 -6.59 11.37
CA GLY A 33 -12.96 -5.85 12.27
C GLY A 33 -11.58 -5.56 11.67
N ALA A 34 -11.37 -5.80 10.38
CA ALA A 34 -10.14 -5.46 9.69
C ALA A 34 -9.93 -3.94 9.57
N THR A 35 -8.68 -3.54 9.40
CA THR A 35 -8.25 -2.15 9.23
C THR A 35 -7.36 -2.03 8.00
N LEU A 36 -7.58 -0.99 7.20
CA LEU A 36 -6.61 -0.54 6.21
C LEU A 36 -5.73 0.54 6.86
N ASP A 37 -4.46 0.25 7.11
CA ASP A 37 -3.47 1.26 7.50
C ASP A 37 -2.75 1.81 6.26
N VAL A 38 -2.87 3.12 6.07
CA VAL A 38 -2.38 3.83 4.89
C VAL A 38 -1.23 4.72 5.34
N SER A 39 -0.04 4.58 4.76
CA SER A 39 1.03 5.58 4.77
C SER A 39 1.39 5.99 3.35
N VAL A 40 1.45 7.29 3.08
CA VAL A 40 1.93 7.83 1.81
C VAL A 40 2.95 8.91 2.09
N ILE A 41 4.10 8.81 1.41
CA ILE A 41 5.16 9.80 1.46
C ILE A 41 5.04 10.65 0.21
N LEU A 42 4.77 11.94 0.38
CA LEU A 42 4.73 12.93 -0.69
C LEU A 42 6.00 13.77 -0.65
N ARG A 43 6.63 14.02 -1.81
CA ARG A 43 7.72 14.98 -1.96
C ARG A 43 7.29 16.15 -2.80
N SER A 44 7.58 17.36 -2.31
CA SER A 44 7.46 18.59 -3.11
C SER A 44 8.83 18.96 -3.67
N GLN A 45 8.88 19.21 -4.98
CA GLN A 45 10.05 19.78 -5.65
C GLN A 45 9.76 21.25 -5.98
N ALA A 46 10.78 22.11 -5.94
CA ALA A 46 10.63 23.56 -6.14
C ALA A 46 9.98 23.93 -7.49
N GLU A 47 10.22 23.13 -8.54
CA GLU A 47 9.72 23.38 -9.89
C GLU A 47 8.46 22.57 -10.24
N ALA A 48 8.00 21.68 -9.35
CA ALA A 48 6.84 20.84 -9.61
C ALA A 48 5.55 21.50 -9.07
N PRO A 49 4.50 21.65 -9.89
CA PRO A 49 3.25 22.30 -9.47
C PRO A 49 2.44 21.46 -8.47
N ARG A 50 2.76 20.17 -8.31
CA ARG A 50 2.12 19.24 -7.39
C ARG A 50 3.17 18.32 -6.76
N PRO A 51 2.97 17.88 -5.51
CA PRO A 51 3.84 16.89 -4.92
C PRO A 51 3.75 15.55 -5.67
N VAL A 52 4.85 14.81 -5.67
CA VAL A 52 4.95 13.45 -6.23
C VAL A 52 4.93 12.43 -5.11
N VAL A 53 4.38 11.24 -5.37
CA VAL A 53 4.45 10.12 -4.44
C VAL A 53 5.87 9.60 -4.44
N ALA A 54 6.51 9.59 -3.29
CA ALA A 54 7.89 9.14 -3.09
C ALA A 54 7.98 7.88 -2.23
N GLY A 55 6.84 7.25 -1.95
CA GLY A 55 6.73 6.00 -1.22
C GLY A 55 5.31 5.79 -0.70
N TYR A 56 4.94 4.54 -0.49
CA TYR A 56 3.68 4.21 0.16
C TYR A 56 3.77 2.88 0.91
N LEU A 57 2.82 2.71 1.81
CA LEU A 57 2.56 1.52 2.58
C LEU A 57 1.04 1.36 2.72
N TYR A 58 0.48 0.30 2.18
CA TYR A 58 -0.93 -0.02 2.33
C TYR A 58 -1.06 -1.40 2.99
N HIS A 59 -1.45 -1.41 4.26
CA HIS A 59 -1.54 -2.61 5.10
C HIS A 59 -2.99 -2.98 5.32
N LEU A 60 -3.39 -4.18 4.88
CA LEU A 60 -4.64 -4.79 5.30
C LEU A 60 -4.36 -5.64 6.54
N LEU A 61 -4.84 -5.18 7.69
CA LEU A 61 -4.63 -5.80 8.99
C LEU A 61 -5.93 -6.43 9.48
N ASP A 62 -5.85 -7.60 10.12
CA ASP A 62 -6.98 -8.16 10.85
C ASP A 62 -7.25 -7.42 12.17
N ARG A 63 -8.30 -7.85 12.88
CA ARG A 63 -8.71 -7.24 14.16
C ARG A 63 -7.64 -7.28 15.25
N SER A 64 -6.64 -8.17 15.13
CA SER A 64 -5.52 -8.29 16.06
C SER A 64 -4.28 -7.51 15.61
N GLY A 65 -4.37 -6.79 14.48
CA GLY A 65 -3.25 -6.06 13.88
C GLY A 65 -2.31 -6.95 13.08
N ARG A 66 -2.68 -8.22 12.82
CA ARG A 66 -1.87 -9.10 11.99
C ARG A 66 -2.11 -8.80 10.52
N GLU A 67 -1.03 -8.65 9.77
CA GLU A 67 -1.05 -8.36 8.34
C GLU A 67 -1.62 -9.53 7.52
N HIS A 68 -2.47 -9.23 6.55
CA HIS A 68 -2.92 -10.15 5.51
C HIS A 68 -2.27 -9.86 4.16
N LEU A 69 -2.36 -8.59 3.73
CA LEU A 69 -1.80 -8.08 2.49
C LEU A 69 -1.06 -6.78 2.76
N SER A 70 0.06 -6.59 2.09
CA SER A 70 0.92 -5.43 2.29
C SER A 70 1.49 -4.94 1.00
N PHE A 71 1.07 -3.76 0.54
CA PHE A 71 1.59 -3.13 -0.66
C PHE A 71 2.61 -2.06 -0.27
N HIS A 72 3.84 -2.23 -0.73
CA HIS A 72 4.98 -1.43 -0.31
C HIS A 72 5.65 -0.81 -1.52
N TRP A 73 6.04 0.44 -1.36
CA TRP A 73 7.05 1.03 -2.21
C TRP A 73 7.86 2.06 -1.44
N HIS A 74 9.18 1.91 -1.50
CA HIS A 74 10.11 2.93 -1.06
C HIS A 74 11.29 2.99 -2.05
N PRO A 75 11.53 4.12 -2.72
CA PRO A 75 12.51 4.21 -3.80
C PRO A 75 13.96 4.20 -3.28
N SER A 76 14.18 4.40 -1.97
CA SER A 76 15.52 4.37 -1.39
C SER A 76 15.84 3.02 -0.76
N GLY A 77 17.04 2.52 -1.05
CA GLY A 77 17.59 1.29 -0.46
C GLY A 77 17.87 1.38 1.05
N ALA A 78 17.63 2.54 1.67
CA ALA A 78 17.95 2.82 3.06
C ALA A 78 17.10 2.00 4.04
N ARG A 79 15.86 1.63 3.65
CA ARG A 79 14.94 0.85 4.50
C ARG A 79 14.85 -0.63 4.09
N SER A 80 15.06 -0.94 2.81
CA SER A 80 15.13 -2.32 2.31
C SER A 80 15.86 -2.34 0.97
N ARG A 81 16.47 -3.48 0.64
CA ARG A 81 17.16 -3.70 -0.64
C ARG A 81 16.19 -3.75 -1.83
N ILE A 82 14.90 -3.91 -1.58
CA ILE A 82 13.86 -3.99 -2.59
C ILE A 82 13.30 -2.59 -2.85
N THR A 83 13.65 -2.01 -3.99
CA THR A 83 13.28 -0.63 -4.34
C THR A 83 12.11 -0.53 -5.32
N PHE A 84 11.70 -1.66 -5.93
CA PHE A 84 10.54 -1.72 -6.80
C PHE A 84 9.25 -1.89 -5.99
N PRO A 85 8.08 -1.41 -6.48
CA PRO A 85 6.79 -1.67 -5.86
C PRO A 85 6.44 -3.15 -5.76
N HIS A 86 6.04 -3.61 -4.58
CA HIS A 86 5.79 -5.02 -4.33
C HIS A 86 4.68 -5.29 -3.31
N LEU A 87 4.24 -6.54 -3.29
CA LEU A 87 3.25 -7.10 -2.39
C LEU A 87 3.88 -8.17 -1.48
N HIS A 88 3.56 -8.08 -0.18
CA HIS A 88 3.67 -9.19 0.77
C HIS A 88 2.30 -9.83 1.00
N VAL A 89 2.28 -11.16 1.07
CA VAL A 89 1.07 -11.93 1.37
C VAL A 89 1.35 -12.80 2.59
N SER A 90 0.58 -12.61 3.67
CA SER A 90 0.67 -13.45 4.87
C SER A 90 0.01 -14.81 4.64
N ALA A 91 0.67 -15.63 3.82
CA ALA A 91 0.27 -16.97 3.46
C ALA A 91 1.51 -17.83 3.20
N ALA A 92 1.28 -19.12 2.90
CA ALA A 92 2.33 -20.01 2.45
C ALA A 92 1.82 -20.89 1.30
N LEU A 93 2.65 -21.09 0.28
CA LEU A 93 2.41 -22.13 -0.71
C LEU A 93 2.86 -23.47 -0.13
N ARG A 94 2.05 -24.49 -0.36
CA ARG A 94 2.30 -25.85 0.09
C ARG A 94 2.37 -26.74 -1.13
N ASN A 95 3.50 -27.41 -1.31
CA ASN A 95 3.67 -28.38 -2.38
C ASN A 95 3.83 -29.76 -1.75
N SER A 96 2.99 -30.70 -2.19
CA SER A 96 2.99 -32.08 -1.71
C SER A 96 3.29 -33.00 -2.89
N THR A 97 4.46 -33.63 -2.91
CA THR A 97 4.72 -34.74 -3.83
C THR A 97 4.22 -36.05 -3.22
N PRO A 98 3.55 -36.94 -3.99
CA PRO A 98 3.15 -38.24 -3.48
C PRO A 98 4.33 -39.02 -2.88
N GLY A 99 4.25 -39.36 -1.59
CA GLY A 99 5.31 -40.08 -0.87
C GLY A 99 6.53 -39.23 -0.45
N GLY A 100 6.52 -37.91 -0.70
CA GLY A 100 7.59 -37.00 -0.29
C GLY A 100 7.22 -36.13 0.92
N GLU A 101 8.20 -35.35 1.40
CA GLU A 101 7.99 -34.36 2.44
C GLU A 101 7.15 -33.17 1.95
N LEU A 102 6.52 -32.47 2.90
CA LEU A 102 5.74 -31.27 2.61
C LEU A 102 6.67 -30.06 2.47
N ASP A 103 6.78 -29.52 1.27
CA ASP A 103 7.50 -28.28 1.04
C ASP A 103 6.59 -27.08 1.31
N VAL A 104 7.06 -26.15 2.15
CA VAL A 104 6.34 -24.93 2.52
C VAL A 104 7.15 -23.71 2.13
N LEU A 105 6.60 -22.89 1.24
CA LEU A 105 7.17 -21.62 0.83
C LEU A 105 6.41 -20.46 1.51
N PRO A 106 6.99 -19.79 2.52
CA PRO A 106 6.35 -18.64 3.16
C PRO A 106 6.32 -17.44 2.19
N LEU A 107 5.13 -16.96 1.85
CA LEU A 107 4.95 -15.86 0.90
C LEU A 107 5.21 -14.49 1.52
N ASP A 108 5.14 -14.36 2.86
CA ASP A 108 5.41 -13.11 3.57
C ASP A 108 6.88 -12.67 3.46
N LYS A 109 7.77 -13.60 3.07
CA LYS A 109 9.19 -13.35 2.82
C LYS A 109 9.52 -13.05 1.35
N ILE A 110 8.53 -13.10 0.47
CA ILE A 110 8.69 -12.89 -0.97
C ILE A 110 8.11 -11.52 -1.34
N HIS A 111 8.80 -10.81 -2.22
CA HIS A 111 8.38 -9.50 -2.71
C HIS A 111 7.80 -9.68 -4.12
N ILE A 112 6.48 -9.81 -4.21
CA ILE A 112 5.79 -10.03 -5.49
C ILE A 112 5.69 -8.68 -6.21
N PRO A 113 6.26 -8.50 -7.42
CA PRO A 113 6.23 -7.21 -8.12
C PRO A 113 4.79 -6.81 -8.50
N THR A 114 4.41 -5.54 -8.28
CA THR A 114 3.06 -5.04 -8.58
C THR A 114 3.00 -3.85 -9.53
N GLY A 115 4.10 -3.14 -9.74
CA GLY A 115 4.06 -1.78 -10.26
C GLY A 115 3.48 -0.78 -9.24
N HIS A 116 3.50 0.51 -9.58
CA HIS A 116 3.00 1.55 -8.68
C HIS A 116 1.48 1.45 -8.51
N LEU A 117 1.03 1.47 -7.27
CA LEU A 117 -0.38 1.43 -6.91
C LEU A 117 -0.81 2.74 -6.25
N THR A 118 -1.99 3.21 -6.60
CA THR A 118 -2.65 4.32 -5.91
C THR A 118 -3.53 3.80 -4.78
N LEU A 119 -3.91 4.68 -3.85
CA LEU A 119 -4.92 4.34 -2.85
C LEU A 119 -6.26 3.95 -3.51
N ALA A 120 -6.60 4.54 -4.66
CA ALA A 120 -7.82 4.19 -5.40
C ALA A 120 -7.78 2.73 -5.88
N ASN A 121 -6.63 2.22 -6.33
CA ASN A 121 -6.47 0.82 -6.69
C ASN A 121 -6.74 -0.10 -5.49
N ILE A 122 -6.22 0.24 -4.31
CA ILE A 122 -6.43 -0.55 -3.08
C ILE A 122 -7.89 -0.50 -2.63
N VAL A 123 -8.51 0.68 -2.61
CA VAL A 123 -9.92 0.81 -2.22
C VAL A 123 -10.83 0.03 -3.19
N ARG A 124 -10.52 0.03 -4.49
CA ARG A 124 -11.27 -0.77 -5.47
C ARG A 124 -11.14 -2.28 -5.19
N LEU A 125 -9.93 -2.78 -4.90
CA LEU A 125 -9.72 -4.16 -4.47
C LEU A 125 -10.57 -4.51 -3.25
N LEU A 126 -10.55 -3.65 -2.22
CA LEU A 126 -11.31 -3.87 -0.99
C LEU A 126 -12.82 -4.00 -1.25
N VAL A 127 -13.38 -3.10 -2.06
CA VAL A 127 -14.83 -3.05 -2.31
C VAL A 127 -15.27 -4.16 -3.26
N VAL A 128 -14.54 -4.35 -4.37
CA VAL A 128 -14.98 -5.24 -5.46
C VAL A 128 -14.65 -6.71 -5.17
N GLU A 129 -13.46 -6.99 -4.67
CA GLU A 129 -12.98 -8.38 -4.51
C GLU A 129 -13.12 -8.89 -3.09
N LEU A 130 -13.09 -7.99 -2.10
CA LEU A 130 -13.06 -8.35 -0.69
C LEU A 130 -14.34 -7.96 0.08
N ASP A 131 -15.39 -7.58 -0.63
CA ASP A 131 -16.73 -7.31 -0.10
C ASP A 131 -16.76 -6.29 1.06
N VAL A 132 -15.88 -5.29 1.01
CA VAL A 132 -15.90 -4.17 1.95
C VAL A 132 -17.01 -3.20 1.54
N THR A 133 -17.95 -2.94 2.44
CA THR A 133 -19.03 -1.98 2.21
C THR A 133 -18.48 -0.55 2.11
N PRO A 134 -18.66 0.15 0.98
CA PRO A 134 -18.25 1.53 0.84
C PRO A 134 -19.09 2.44 1.76
N ARG A 135 -18.44 3.37 2.46
CA ARG A 135 -19.11 4.32 3.37
C ARG A 135 -19.67 5.57 2.67
N VAL A 136 -19.33 5.75 1.41
CA VAL A 136 -19.62 6.97 0.65
C VAL A 136 -20.38 6.59 -0.61
N GLN A 137 -21.47 7.30 -0.88
CA GLN A 137 -22.22 7.16 -2.13
C GLN A 137 -21.38 7.64 -3.31
N GLY A 138 -21.61 7.04 -4.48
CA GLY A 138 -20.86 7.36 -5.70
C GLY A 138 -19.35 7.09 -5.56
N TRP A 139 -19.00 6.04 -4.82
CA TRP A 139 -17.59 5.69 -4.58
C TRP A 139 -16.89 5.36 -5.91
N GLN A 140 -17.58 4.69 -6.83
CA GLN A 140 -17.04 4.30 -8.12
C GLN A 140 -16.60 5.53 -8.93
N GLU A 141 -17.48 6.53 -9.05
CA GLU A 141 -17.20 7.76 -9.79
C GLU A 141 -16.00 8.53 -9.20
N ARG A 142 -15.85 8.52 -7.87
CA ARG A 142 -14.69 9.12 -7.20
C ARG A 142 -13.40 8.37 -7.49
N LEU A 143 -13.43 7.04 -7.52
CA LEU A 143 -12.25 6.25 -7.89
C LEU A 143 -11.89 6.46 -9.36
N ASP A 144 -12.89 6.54 -10.23
CA ASP A 144 -12.70 6.76 -11.67
C ASP A 144 -12.19 8.19 -11.95
N GLU A 145 -12.60 9.18 -11.16
CA GLU A 145 -12.00 10.52 -11.19
C GLU A 145 -10.53 10.51 -10.73
N ALA A 146 -10.22 9.80 -9.65
CA ALA A 146 -8.86 9.66 -9.17
C ALA A 146 -7.94 8.99 -10.20
N ASP A 147 -8.44 7.98 -10.93
CA ASP A 147 -7.68 7.29 -11.96
C ASP A 147 -7.49 8.12 -13.24
N ARG A 148 -8.36 9.09 -13.52
CA ARG A 148 -8.18 10.04 -14.64
C ARG A 148 -7.05 11.03 -14.39
N THR A 149 -6.76 11.34 -13.13
CA THR A 149 -5.66 12.24 -12.73
C THR A 149 -4.80 11.54 -11.68
N PRO A 150 -4.10 10.45 -12.03
CA PRO A 150 -3.32 9.70 -11.07
C PRO A 150 -2.17 10.59 -10.55
N PRO A 151 -1.75 10.40 -9.29
CA PRO A 151 -0.58 11.11 -8.80
C PRO A 151 0.65 10.71 -9.60
N ALA A 152 1.56 11.67 -9.81
CA ALA A 152 2.88 11.35 -10.32
C ALA A 152 3.69 10.62 -9.24
N PHE A 153 4.42 9.59 -9.65
CA PHE A 153 5.36 8.87 -8.78
C PHE A 153 6.77 9.39 -9.04
N LEU A 154 7.56 9.52 -7.97
CA LEU A 154 8.97 9.85 -8.07
C LEU A 154 9.66 8.80 -8.93
N ALA A 155 10.37 9.25 -9.97
CA ALA A 155 11.15 8.34 -10.80
C ALA A 155 12.17 7.58 -9.93
N ALA A 156 12.37 6.29 -10.23
CA ALA A 156 13.46 5.55 -9.62
C ALA A 156 14.78 6.28 -9.96
N PRO A 157 15.71 6.44 -9.01
CA PRO A 157 17.03 6.94 -9.33
C PRO A 157 17.65 6.03 -10.40
N ALA A 158 18.19 6.66 -11.46
CA ALA A 158 18.90 5.99 -12.54
C ALA A 158 20.17 5.29 -12.03
#